data_AF-A0AAE5HFS7-F1
#
_entry.id   AF-A0AAE5HFS7-F1
#
_cell.length_a   1.000
_cell.length_b   1.000
_cell.length_c   1.000
_cell.angle_alpha   90.00
_cell.angle_beta   90.00
_cell.angle_gamma   90.00
#
_symmetry.space_group_name_H-M   'P 1'
#
loop_
_entity.id
_entity.type
_entity.pdbx_description
1 polymer ?
#
loop_
_entity_poly.entity_id
_entity_poly.type
_entity_poly.pdbx_seq_one_letter_code
_entity_poly.pdbx_strand_id
1 'polypeptide(L)'
;MTADLTTVDTSKPIEFDGSDDLSNVVADAGVVLVDFYADWCGPCKMMEPTVDAIAQNTAATVLKVDVDRFNGVAGQYGVRGIPTLGLFVDGELVEKLVGVQSEDQLASLIGRYNQ
;
A
#
# COMPACT_ATOMS: atom_id res chain seq x y z
N MET A 1 -14.23 7.11 13.60
CA MET A 1 -14.83 5.79 13.36
C MET A 1 -13.77 5.08 12.53
N THR A 2 -12.98 4.25 13.19
CA THR A 2 -11.76 3.65 12.63
C THR A 2 -12.13 2.80 11.42
N ALA A 3 -11.33 2.89 10.35
CA ALA A 3 -11.40 1.92 9.26
C ALA A 3 -10.95 0.58 9.85
N ASP A 4 -11.92 -0.24 10.25
CA ASP A 4 -11.67 -1.48 10.96
C ASP A 4 -11.15 -2.54 9.98
N LEU A 5 -9.84 -2.49 9.71
CA LEU A 5 -9.14 -3.44 8.85
C LEU A 5 -9.31 -4.90 9.33
N THR A 6 -9.77 -5.11 10.56
CA THR A 6 -10.06 -6.45 11.12
C THR A 6 -11.26 -7.14 10.47
N THR A 7 -12.04 -6.44 9.63
CA THR A 7 -13.22 -7.00 8.92
C THR A 7 -13.09 -7.01 7.40
N VAL A 8 -11.99 -6.48 6.86
CA VAL A 8 -11.80 -6.35 5.41
C VAL A 8 -11.08 -7.57 4.87
N ASP A 9 -11.54 -8.08 3.71
CA ASP A 9 -10.88 -9.18 3.00
C ASP A 9 -9.49 -8.74 2.53
N THR A 10 -8.45 -9.09 3.29
CA THR A 10 -7.06 -8.74 2.99
C THR A 10 -6.49 -9.55 1.84
N SER A 11 -7.24 -10.48 1.23
CA SER A 11 -6.79 -11.25 0.06
C SER A 11 -6.80 -10.43 -1.23
N LYS A 12 -7.23 -9.16 -1.19
CA LYS A 12 -7.25 -8.23 -2.33
C LYS A 12 -6.80 -6.84 -1.91
N PRO A 13 -6.28 -6.03 -2.85
CA PRO A 13 -6.01 -4.63 -2.58
C PRO A 13 -7.27 -3.88 -2.15
N ILE A 14 -7.15 -3.10 -1.09
CA ILE A 14 -8.20 -2.27 -0.50
C ILE A 14 -8.00 -0.85 -1.01
N GLU A 15 -9.06 -0.20 -1.48
CA GLU A 15 -9.00 1.21 -1.86
C GLU A 15 -9.12 2.10 -0.62
N PHE A 16 -8.19 3.03 -0.45
CA PHE A 16 -8.27 4.04 0.60
C PHE A 16 -9.41 5.03 0.29
N ASP A 17 -10.33 5.19 1.23
CA ASP A 17 -11.54 6.00 1.05
C ASP A 17 -11.47 7.38 1.72
N GLY A 18 -10.46 7.62 2.56
CA GLY A 18 -10.30 8.87 3.32
C GLY A 18 -11.23 9.02 4.53
N SER A 19 -11.83 7.92 5.01
CA SER A 19 -12.66 7.92 6.21
C SER A 19 -11.87 8.16 7.51
N ASP A 20 -10.56 7.90 7.49
CA ASP A 20 -9.61 8.13 8.59
C ASP A 20 -8.24 8.58 8.03
N ASP A 21 -7.35 9.03 8.92
CA ASP A 21 -5.97 9.35 8.57
C ASP A 21 -5.20 8.07 8.20
N LEU A 22 -4.41 8.13 7.13
CA LEU A 22 -3.66 6.97 6.66
C LEU A 22 -2.74 6.39 7.75
N SER A 23 -2.18 7.23 8.62
CA SER A 23 -1.37 6.78 9.76
C SER A 23 -2.15 5.91 10.74
N ASN A 24 -3.44 6.17 10.94
CA ASN A 24 -4.28 5.35 11.81
C ASN A 24 -4.60 4.04 11.12
N VAL A 25 -4.95 4.09 9.83
CA VAL A 25 -5.25 2.91 9.03
C VAL A 25 -4.08 1.92 9.02
N VAL A 26 -2.84 2.40 8.83
CA VAL A 26 -1.66 1.52 8.79
C VAL A 26 -1.16 1.10 10.18
N ALA A 27 -1.57 1.76 11.26
CA ALA A 27 -1.20 1.39 12.62
C ALA A 27 -1.95 0.15 13.13
N ASP A 28 -3.17 -0.06 12.64
CA ASP A 28 -4.03 -1.17 13.08
C ASP A 28 -3.73 -2.51 12.37
N ALA A 29 -2.77 -2.52 11.43
CA ALA A 29 -2.39 -3.70 10.65
C ALA A 29 -0.88 -3.98 10.76
N GLY A 30 -0.52 -5.24 11.05
CA GLY A 30 0.87 -5.64 11.33
C GLY A 30 1.85 -5.30 10.19
N VAL A 31 1.52 -5.68 8.95
CA VAL A 31 2.28 -5.30 7.75
C VAL A 31 1.33 -4.78 6.68
N VAL A 32 1.58 -3.57 6.18
CA VAL A 32 0.78 -2.93 5.13
C VAL A 32 1.65 -2.46 3.98
N LEU A 33 1.33 -2.87 2.76
CA LEU A 33 1.92 -2.33 1.55
C LEU A 33 0.95 -1.30 0.95
N VAL A 34 1.35 -0.03 0.93
CA VAL A 34 0.56 1.06 0.34
C VAL A 34 1.06 1.36 -1.07
N ASP A 35 0.20 1.24 -2.08
CA ASP A 35 0.45 1.64 -3.47
C ASP A 35 -0.16 3.01 -3.76
N PHE A 36 0.70 4.01 -3.93
CA PHE A 36 0.31 5.35 -4.36
C PHE A 36 0.27 5.40 -5.89
N TYR A 37 -0.95 5.51 -6.44
CA TYR A 37 -1.23 5.31 -7.86
C TYR A 37 -2.16 6.40 -8.43
N ALA A 38 -2.40 6.36 -9.74
CA ALA A 38 -3.49 7.09 -10.40
C ALA A 38 -4.02 6.31 -11.62
N ASP A 39 -5.28 6.48 -11.99
CA ASP A 39 -5.94 5.71 -13.07
C ASP A 39 -5.36 5.99 -14.47
N TRP A 40 -4.77 7.17 -14.69
CA TRP A 40 -4.15 7.54 -15.97
C TRP A 40 -2.70 7.06 -16.08
N CYS A 41 -2.11 6.55 -15.00
CA CYS A 41 -0.71 6.17 -14.93
C CYS A 41 -0.49 4.78 -15.55
N GLY A 42 0.13 4.73 -16.73
CA GLY A 42 0.47 3.49 -17.42
C GLY A 42 1.32 2.51 -16.57
N PRO A 43 2.43 2.97 -15.95
CA PRO A 43 3.23 2.12 -15.07
C PRO A 43 2.47 1.62 -13.83
N CYS A 44 1.48 2.37 -13.33
CA CYS A 44 0.66 1.94 -12.20
C CYS A 44 -0.25 0.78 -12.60
N LYS A 45 -0.80 0.79 -13.81
CA LYS A 45 -1.56 -0.36 -14.35
C LYS A 45 -0.71 -1.62 -14.49
N MET A 46 0.59 -1.46 -14.75
CA MET A 46 1.51 -2.61 -14.76
C MET A 46 1.73 -3.19 -13.36
N MET A 47 1.55 -2.38 -12.30
CA MET A 47 1.68 -2.81 -10.91
C MET A 47 0.44 -3.52 -10.37
N GLU A 48 -0.76 -3.27 -10.93
CA GLU A 48 -2.02 -3.90 -10.52
C GLU A 48 -1.93 -5.43 -10.31
N PRO A 49 -1.47 -6.24 -11.29
CA PRO A 49 -1.37 -7.68 -11.08
C PRO A 49 -0.36 -8.08 -10.00
N THR A 50 0.67 -7.27 -9.80
CA THR A 50 1.69 -7.51 -8.77
C THR A 50 1.13 -7.23 -7.38
N VAL A 51 0.43 -6.12 -7.17
CA VAL A 51 -0.16 -5.80 -5.86
C VAL A 51 -1.34 -6.73 -5.53
N ASP A 52 -2.10 -7.18 -6.53
CA ASP A 52 -3.11 -8.24 -6.39
C ASP A 52 -2.48 -9.54 -5.89
N ALA A 53 -1.38 -9.97 -6.51
CA ALA A 53 -0.68 -11.19 -6.12
C ALA A 53 -0.10 -11.09 -4.69
N ILE A 54 0.43 -9.94 -4.30
CA ILE A 54 0.91 -9.72 -2.92
C ILE A 54 -0.21 -9.84 -1.91
N ALA A 55 -1.38 -9.25 -2.17
CA ALA A 55 -2.54 -9.37 -1.28
C ALA A 55 -3.01 -10.83 -1.15
N GLN A 56 -2.95 -11.62 -2.24
CA GLN A 56 -3.38 -13.02 -2.24
C GLN A 56 -2.36 -13.98 -1.60
N ASN A 57 -1.07 -13.75 -1.86
CA ASN A 57 -0.01 -14.73 -1.59
C ASN A 57 0.78 -14.42 -0.31
N THR A 58 0.53 -13.29 0.35
CA THR A 58 1.22 -12.88 1.57
C THR A 58 0.24 -12.52 2.69
N ALA A 59 0.76 -12.33 3.91
CA ALA A 59 -0.03 -11.86 5.04
C ALA A 59 -0.16 -10.32 5.08
N ALA A 60 0.49 -9.60 4.15
CA ALA A 60 0.45 -8.15 4.14
C ALA A 60 -0.90 -7.65 3.63
N THR A 61 -1.45 -6.65 4.31
CA THR A 61 -2.58 -5.90 3.77
C THR A 61 -2.08 -5.01 2.64
N VAL A 62 -2.75 -5.02 1.50
CA VAL A 62 -2.43 -4.10 0.40
C VAL A 62 -3.46 -2.99 0.37
N LEU A 63 -3.00 -1.74 0.46
CA LEU A 63 -3.84 -0.56 0.40
C LEU A 63 -3.46 0.28 -0.82
N LYS A 64 -4.44 0.77 -1.56
CA LYS A 64 -4.24 1.61 -2.74
C LYS A 64 -4.70 3.04 -2.43
N VAL A 65 -3.84 4.00 -2.72
CA VAL A 65 -4.09 5.43 -2.49
C VAL A 65 -4.02 6.16 -3.82
N ASP A 66 -5.18 6.60 -4.30
CA ASP A 66 -5.28 7.47 -5.47
C ASP A 66 -4.71 8.87 -5.14
N VAL A 67 -3.60 9.23 -5.77
CA VAL A 67 -2.92 10.51 -5.52
C VAL A 67 -3.67 11.73 -6.08
N ASP A 68 -4.57 11.54 -7.04
CA ASP A 68 -5.42 12.63 -7.56
C ASP A 68 -6.50 12.97 -6.52
N ARG A 69 -7.03 11.96 -5.84
CA ARG A 69 -8.04 12.14 -4.77
C ARG A 69 -7.41 12.56 -3.44
N PHE A 70 -6.24 12.02 -3.12
CA PHE A 70 -5.60 12.18 -1.81
C PHE A 70 -4.20 12.79 -1.90
N ASN A 71 -4.06 13.85 -2.71
CA ASN A 71 -2.78 14.54 -2.94
C ASN A 71 -2.09 14.97 -1.63
N GLY A 72 -2.86 15.48 -0.66
CA GLY A 72 -2.33 15.87 0.65
C GLY A 72 -1.69 14.71 1.40
N VAL A 73 -2.34 13.54 1.39
CA VAL A 73 -1.81 12.29 1.99
C VAL A 73 -0.53 11.87 1.27
N ALA A 74 -0.56 11.78 -0.07
CA ALA A 74 0.61 11.44 -0.87
C ALA A 74 1.80 12.41 -0.59
N GLY A 75 1.51 13.70 -0.45
CA GLY A 75 2.49 14.73 -0.10
C GLY A 75 3.13 14.53 1.29
N GLN A 76 2.35 14.14 2.30
CA GLN A 76 2.85 13.85 3.65
C GLN A 76 3.88 12.71 3.67
N TYR A 77 3.69 11.68 2.84
CA TYR A 77 4.63 10.57 2.69
C TYR A 77 5.75 10.84 1.67
N GLY A 78 5.80 12.06 1.13
CA GLY A 78 6.83 12.51 0.21
C GLY A 78 6.81 11.75 -1.12
N VAL A 79 5.62 11.41 -1.62
CA VAL A 79 5.42 10.83 -2.95
C VAL A 79 5.63 11.93 -3.99
N ARG A 80 6.64 11.75 -4.86
CA ARG A 80 7.03 12.72 -5.91
C ARG A 80 6.81 12.20 -7.33
N GLY A 81 6.44 10.94 -7.45
CA GLY A 81 6.18 10.25 -8.71
C GLY A 81 5.42 8.96 -8.42
N ILE A 82 4.72 8.44 -9.42
CA ILE A 82 3.89 7.25 -9.29
C ILE A 82 4.27 6.19 -10.35
N PRO A 83 4.11 4.89 -10.04
CA PRO A 83 3.72 4.35 -8.74
C PRO A 83 4.82 4.56 -7.68
N THR A 84 4.42 4.75 -6.43
CA THR A 84 5.32 4.68 -5.27
C THR A 84 4.71 3.70 -4.28
N LEU A 85 5.51 2.76 -3.78
CA LEU A 85 5.09 1.83 -2.74
C LEU A 85 5.71 2.22 -1.40
N GLY A 86 4.89 2.26 -0.36
CA GLY A 86 5.33 2.38 1.04
C GLY A 86 5.05 1.10 1.80
N LEU A 87 6.06 0.51 2.44
CA LEU A 87 5.85 -0.61 3.36
C LEU A 87 5.77 -0.06 4.78
N PHE A 88 4.68 -0.37 5.46
CA PHE A 88 4.44 -0.04 6.84
C PHE A 88 4.46 -1.30 7.69
N VAL A 89 5.08 -1.20 8.86
CA VAL A 89 5.09 -2.26 9.88
C VAL A 89 4.73 -1.61 11.21
N ASP A 90 3.66 -2.09 11.85
CA ASP A 90 3.12 -1.52 13.09
C ASP A 90 2.93 0.00 13.02
N GLY A 91 2.45 0.49 11.88
CA GLY A 91 2.21 1.92 11.63
C GLY A 91 3.42 2.73 11.17
N GLU A 92 4.64 2.19 11.20
CA GLU A 92 5.85 2.89 10.81
C GLU A 92 6.23 2.61 9.35
N LEU A 93 6.54 3.66 8.57
CA LEU A 93 7.06 3.51 7.21
C LEU A 93 8.51 3.01 7.26
N VAL A 94 8.71 1.71 7.03
CA VAL A 94 10.04 1.08 7.09
C VAL A 94 10.77 1.11 5.75
N GLU A 95 10.04 1.11 4.63
CA GLU A 95 10.63 1.11 3.28
C GLU A 95 9.79 1.92 2.30
N LYS A 96 10.47 2.52 1.31
CA LYS A 96 9.81 3.23 0.21
C LYS A 96 10.47 2.89 -1.12
N LEU A 97 9.68 2.39 -2.06
CA LEU A 97 10.10 2.01 -3.40
C LEU A 97 9.40 2.89 -4.44
N VAL A 98 10.13 3.35 -5.45
CA VAL A 98 9.58 4.18 -6.53
C VAL A 98 9.63 3.42 -7.85
N GLY A 99 8.53 3.47 -8.60
CA GLY A 99 8.39 2.80 -9.88
C GLY A 99 7.93 1.35 -9.76
N VAL A 100 7.91 0.67 -10.91
CA VAL A 100 7.43 -0.72 -11.03
C VAL A 100 8.36 -1.67 -10.28
N GLN A 101 7.78 -2.58 -9.49
CA GLN A 101 8.48 -3.63 -8.75
C GLN A 101 7.96 -5.01 -9.20
N SER A 102 8.77 -6.06 -9.00
CA SER A 102 8.31 -7.44 -9.20
C SER A 102 7.65 -8.01 -7.94
N GLU A 103 6.79 -9.02 -8.12
CA GLU A 103 6.19 -9.77 -7.02
C GLU A 103 7.26 -10.36 -6.10
N ASP A 104 8.26 -11.06 -6.65
CA ASP A 104 9.34 -11.68 -5.89
C ASP A 104 10.09 -10.67 -4.99
N GLN A 105 10.33 -9.47 -5.50
CA GLN A 105 11.02 -8.43 -4.75
C GLN A 105 10.17 -7.95 -3.57
N LEU A 106 8.87 -7.73 -3.79
CA LEU A 106 7.95 -7.29 -2.74
C LEU A 106 7.71 -8.39 -1.71
N ALA A 107 7.49 -9.62 -2.14
CA ALA A 107 7.32 -10.78 -1.25
C ALA A 107 8.57 -11.00 -0.39
N SER A 108 9.76 -10.92 -0.99
CA SER A 108 11.04 -11.02 -0.26
C SER A 108 11.20 -9.89 0.76
N LEU A 109 10.82 -8.67 0.37
CA LEU A 109 10.86 -7.50 1.24
C LEU A 109 9.92 -7.66 2.45
N ILE A 110 8.65 -8.00 2.20
CA ILE A 110 7.63 -8.26 3.24
C ILE A 110 8.12 -9.36 4.19
N GLY A 111 8.68 -10.44 3.65
CA GLY A 111 9.20 -11.56 4.44
C GLY A 111 10.30 -11.17 5.43
N ARG A 112 11.01 -10.05 5.24
CA ARG A 112 12.01 -9.56 6.21
C ARG A 112 11.37 -9.07 7.52
N TYR A 113 10.12 -8.63 7.45
CA TYR A 113 9.38 -8.00 8.54
C TYR A 113 8.29 -8.92 9.14
N ASN A 114 8.20 -10.17 8.68
CA ASN A 114 7.17 -11.12 9.09
C ASN A 114 7.65 -12.07 10.21
N GLN A 115 8.43 -11.56 11.18
CA GLN A 115 9.10 -12.34 12.24
C GLN A 115 8.50 -12.10 13.62
#